data_AF-A0A2V9KEG1-F1
#
_entry.id   AF-A0A2V9KEG1-F1
#
_cell.length_a   1.000
_cell.length_b   1.000
_cell.length_c   1.000
_cell.angle_alpha   90.00
_cell.angle_beta   90.00
_cell.angle_gamma   90.00
#
_symmetry.space_group_name_H-M   'P 1'
#
loop_
_entity.id
_entity.type
_entity.pdbx_description
1 polymer ?
#
loop_
_entity_poly.entity_id
_entity_poly.type
_entity_poly.pdbx_seq_one_letter_code
_entity_poly.pdbx_strand_id
1 'polypeptide(L)'
;MDKIFECEVRQWKPDPSTGKGAPLWVVMPVDKAIQLADVTIRCMKCHGPIRLHRAGPLGVPRAHAEHLRRHPGCPLGDCFDGTFRTSPTPIGS
;
A
#
# COMPACT_ATOMS: atom_id res chain seq x y z
N MET A 1 1.10 12.18 -12.79
CA MET A 1 1.55 11.60 -11.51
C MET A 1 0.48 10.63 -11.10
N ASP A 2 0.73 9.33 -11.29
CA ASP A 2 -0.27 8.30 -11.02
C ASP A 2 -0.40 8.11 -9.51
N LYS A 3 -1.61 8.37 -9.02
CA LYS A 3 -1.94 8.28 -7.60
C LYS A 3 -2.41 6.87 -7.29
N ILE A 4 -1.88 6.30 -6.22
CA ILE A 4 -2.27 4.97 -5.75
C ILE A 4 -3.51 5.12 -4.88
N PHE A 5 -4.59 4.40 -5.17
CA PHE A 5 -5.85 4.50 -4.41
C PHE A 5 -6.14 3.30 -3.51
N GLU A 6 -5.33 2.24 -3.62
CA GLU A 6 -5.42 1.04 -2.80
C GLU A 6 -4.04 0.62 -2.30
N CYS A 7 -3.98 0.06 -1.10
CA CYS A 7 -2.75 -0.44 -0.50
C CYS A 7 -2.99 -1.73 0.25
N GLU A 8 -1.93 -2.47 0.51
CA GLU A 8 -1.98 -3.59 1.44
C GLU A 8 -1.77 -3.09 2.86
N VAL A 9 -2.60 -3.58 3.77
CA VAL A 9 -2.51 -3.31 5.20
C VAL A 9 -2.39 -4.63 5.94
N ARG A 10 -1.44 -4.71 6.87
CA ARG A 10 -1.24 -5.89 7.72
C ARG A 10 -2.33 -5.91 8.78
N GLN A 11 -3.15 -6.95 8.79
CA GLN A 11 -4.22 -7.16 9.77
C GLN A 11 -4.07 -8.53 10.44
N TRP A 12 -4.47 -8.62 11.70
CA TRP A 12 -4.60 -9.90 12.38
C TRP A 12 -5.97 -10.50 12.05
N LYS A 13 -5.98 -11.64 11.38
CA LYS A 13 -7.21 -12.33 10.97
C LYS A 13 -7.12 -13.83 11.24
N PRO A 14 -8.23 -14.54 11.45
CA PRO A 14 -8.23 -15.99 11.51
C PRO A 14 -7.71 -16.56 10.19
N ASP A 15 -6.69 -17.40 10.28
CA ASP A 15 -6.20 -18.19 9.16
C ASP A 15 -7.30 -19.20 8.74
N PRO A 16 -7.72 -19.23 7.46
CA PRO A 16 -8.81 -20.10 7.03
C PRO A 16 -8.53 -21.59 7.18
N SER A 17 -7.26 -21.99 7.22
CA SER A 17 -6.83 -23.39 7.29
C SER A 17 -6.70 -23.89 8.73
N THR A 18 -6.34 -23.03 9.68
CA THR A 18 -6.09 -23.41 11.08
C THR A 18 -7.06 -22.80 12.08
N GLY A 19 -7.84 -21.80 11.70
CA GLY A 19 -8.72 -21.01 12.58
C GLY A 19 -7.98 -20.13 13.59
N LYS A 20 -6.64 -20.19 13.65
CA LYS A 20 -5.82 -19.39 14.54
C LYS A 20 -5.57 -18.01 13.95
N GLY A 21 -5.44 -17.01 14.81
CA GLY A 21 -5.06 -15.67 14.36
C GLY A 21 -3.67 -15.66 13.72
N ALA A 22 -3.58 -15.11 12.51
CA ALA A 22 -2.34 -14.91 11.78
C ALA A 22 -2.32 -13.51 11.15
N PRO A 23 -1.12 -12.91 10.96
CA PRO A 23 -1.00 -11.67 10.22
C PRO A 23 -1.25 -11.93 8.72
N LEU A 24 -2.24 -11.27 8.15
CA LEU A 24 -2.55 -11.31 6.71
C LEU A 24 -2.43 -9.92 6.08
N TRP A 25 -1.95 -9.89 4.85
CA TRP A 25 -1.98 -8.68 4.02
C TRP A 25 -3.35 -8.56 3.35
N VAL A 26 -4.02 -7.44 3.58
CA VAL A 26 -5.36 -7.18 3.05
C VAL A 26 -5.28 -5.95 2.18
N VAL A 27 -5.70 -6.08 0.91
CA VAL A 27 -5.86 -4.92 0.03
C VAL A 27 -7.07 -4.12 0.48
N MET A 28 -6.89 -2.81 0.65
CA MET A 28 -7.98 -1.91 0.98
C MET A 28 -7.81 -0.52 0.36
N PRO A 29 -8.90 0.23 0.20
CA PRO A 29 -8.86 1.64 -0.21
C PRO A 29 -8.04 2.52 0.74
N VAL A 30 -7.30 3.48 0.19
CA VAL A 30 -6.43 4.38 0.97
C VAL A 30 -7.22 5.26 1.94
N ASP A 31 -8.42 5.70 1.57
CA ASP A 31 -9.30 6.50 2.43
C ASP A 31 -9.75 5.75 3.70
N LYS A 32 -9.84 4.42 3.64
CA LYS A 32 -10.09 3.55 4.79
C LYS A 32 -8.79 3.23 5.55
N ALA A 33 -7.71 2.91 4.83
CA ALA A 33 -6.42 2.57 5.44
C ALA A 33 -5.88 3.69 6.32
N ILE A 34 -6.01 4.95 5.88
CA ILE A 34 -5.48 6.12 6.59
C ILE A 34 -6.18 6.41 7.93
N GLN A 35 -7.34 5.79 8.18
CA GLN A 35 -8.07 5.91 9.45
C GLN A 35 -7.62 4.89 10.49
N LEU A 36 -6.82 3.88 10.10
CA LEU A 36 -6.36 2.84 11.00
C LEU A 36 -5.12 3.33 11.78
N ALA A 37 -5.16 3.17 13.10
CA ALA A 37 -4.00 3.41 13.96
C ALA A 37 -3.06 2.19 13.96
N ASP A 38 -1.76 2.44 14.05
CA ASP A 38 -0.70 1.44 14.29
C ASP A 38 -0.67 0.25 13.32
N VAL A 39 -1.06 0.47 12.06
CA VAL A 39 -1.00 -0.56 11.01
C VAL A 39 0.27 -0.47 10.17
N THR A 40 0.77 -1.63 9.76
CA THR A 40 1.81 -1.70 8.73
C THR A 40 1.16 -1.67 7.35
N ILE A 41 1.64 -0.78 6.48
CA ILE A 41 1.11 -0.60 5.13
C ILE A 41 2.20 -0.79 4.08
N ARG A 42 1.84 -1.22 2.87
CA ARG A 42 2.76 -1.33 1.74
C ARG A 42 2.08 -1.21 0.39
N CYS A 43 2.86 -0.97 -0.66
CA CYS A 43 2.38 -0.98 -2.04
C CYS A 43 1.94 -2.39 -2.45
N MET A 44 0.72 -2.54 -2.98
CA MET A 44 0.16 -3.83 -3.41
C MET A 44 0.85 -4.48 -4.62
N LYS A 45 1.79 -3.78 -5.27
CA LYS A 45 2.53 -4.32 -6.43
C LYS A 45 3.98 -4.63 -6.09
N CYS A 46 4.73 -3.66 -5.60
CA CYS A 46 6.15 -3.86 -5.32
C CYS A 46 6.43 -4.25 -3.86
N HIS A 47 5.40 -4.27 -3.00
CA HIS A 47 5.50 -4.44 -1.53
C HIS A 47 6.39 -3.39 -0.84
N GLY A 48 6.70 -2.30 -1.53
CA GLY A 48 7.55 -1.24 -1.03
C GLY A 48 6.84 -0.26 -0.09
N PRO A 49 7.63 0.61 0.57
CA PRO A 49 7.13 1.64 1.47
C PRO A 49 6.35 2.72 0.73
N ILE A 50 5.18 3.05 1.25
CA ILE A 50 4.30 4.11 0.76
C ILE A 50 3.89 5.04 1.91
N ARG A 51 3.54 6.28 1.57
CA ARG A 51 2.89 7.23 2.48
C ARG A 51 1.45 7.42 2.04
N LEU A 52 0.52 7.38 2.98
CA LEU A 52 -0.89 7.71 2.73
C LEU A 52 -1.09 9.22 2.90
N HIS A 53 -1.88 9.79 1.99
CA HIS A 53 -2.29 11.19 1.98
C HIS A 53 -3.80 11.24 2.16
N ARG A 54 -4.26 12.09 3.09
CA ARG A 54 -5.68 12.39 3.26
C ARG A 54 -6.20 13.08 2.00
N ALA A 55 -7.51 12.98 1.79
CA ALA A 55 -8.16 13.77 0.75
C ALA A 55 -7.98 15.26 1.04
N GLY A 56 -7.81 16.06 -0.01
CA GLY A 56 -7.79 17.52 0.09
C GLY A 56 -9.19 18.11 0.28
N PRO A 57 -9.31 19.45 0.36
CA PRO A 57 -10.59 20.15 0.42
C PRO A 57 -11.56 19.68 -0.67
N LEU A 58 -12.83 19.52 -0.33
CA LEU A 58 -13.87 19.01 -1.24
C LEU A 58 -13.56 17.61 -1.84
N GLY A 59 -12.68 16.84 -1.20
CA GLY A 59 -12.28 15.51 -1.69
C GLY A 59 -11.26 15.54 -2.83
N VAL A 60 -10.64 16.70 -3.10
CA VAL A 60 -9.69 16.88 -4.21
C VAL A 60 -8.33 17.37 -3.70
N PRO A 61 -7.24 16.63 -3.96
CA PRO A 61 -7.24 15.30 -4.54
C PRO A 61 -7.89 14.27 -3.60
N ARG A 62 -8.41 13.17 -4.17
CA ARG A 62 -8.86 12.02 -3.40
C ARG A 62 -7.74 11.52 -2.49
N ALA A 63 -8.08 10.86 -1.39
CA ALA A 63 -7.08 10.17 -0.58
C ALA A 63 -6.29 9.20 -1.46
N HIS A 64 -4.97 9.23 -1.35
CA HIS A 64 -4.07 8.51 -2.24
C HIS A 64 -2.77 8.18 -1.51
N ALA A 65 -1.99 7.28 -2.09
CA ALA A 65 -0.67 6.94 -1.61
C ALA A 65 0.39 7.26 -2.66
N GLU A 66 1.60 7.53 -2.15
CA GLU A 66 2.80 7.74 -2.95
C GLU A 66 3.94 6.90 -2.38
N HIS A 67 4.85 6.43 -3.24
CA HIS A 67 6.03 5.73 -2.77
C HIS A 67 6.94 6.66 -1.97
N LEU A 68 7.47 6.18 -0.84
CA LEU A 68 8.43 6.96 -0.04
C LEU A 68 9.78 7.16 -0.73
N ARG A 69 10.11 6.29 -1.69
CA ARG A 69 11.29 6.39 -2.54
C ARG A 69 10.89 6.07 -3.97
N ARG A 70 11.43 6.80 -4.95
CA ARG A 70 11.26 6.47 -6.36
C ARG A 70 11.76 5.05 -6.63
N HIS A 71 10.95 4.27 -7.34
CA HIS A 71 11.24 2.88 -7.69
C HIS A 71 10.79 2.62 -9.13
N PRO A 72 11.72 2.60 -10.12
CA PRO A 72 11.37 2.41 -11.53
C PRO A 72 10.86 1.01 -11.84
N GLY A 73 10.93 0.08 -10.89
CA GLY A 73 10.36 -1.26 -11.02
C GLY A 73 8.89 -1.37 -10.64
N CYS A 74 8.25 -0.32 -10.11
CA CYS A 74 6.84 -0.40 -9.74
C CYS A 74 5.93 0.21 -10.81
N PRO A 75 4.96 -0.53 -11.37
CA PRO A 75 3.98 0.00 -12.31
C PRO A 75 2.99 1.00 -11.70
N LEU A 76 2.98 1.12 -10.36
CA LEU A 76 2.21 2.14 -9.65
C LEU A 76 3.06 3.35 -9.24
N GLY A 77 4.34 3.38 -9.64
CA GLY A 77 5.24 4.51 -9.41
C GLY A 77 5.18 5.51 -10.57
N ASP A 78 5.62 6.73 -10.31
CA ASP A 78 5.70 7.82 -11.30
C ASP A 78 6.88 7.68 -12.29
N CYS A 79 7.77 6.70 -12.07
CA CYS A 79 8.99 6.51 -12.83
C CYS A 79 9.14 5.08 -13.39
N PHE A 80 8.04 4.37 -13.63
CA PHE A 80 8.08 3.00 -14.13
C PHE A 80 8.79 2.91 -15.48
N ASP A 81 9.78 2.03 -15.61
CA ASP A 81 10.58 1.86 -16.83
C ASP A 81 10.07 0.75 -17.76
N GLY A 82 8.88 0.19 -17.48
CA GLY A 82 8.29 -0.93 -18.23
C GLY A 82 8.64 -2.31 -17.69
N THR A 83 9.60 -2.44 -16.77
CA THR A 83 10.01 -3.73 -16.21
C THR A 83 9.67 -3.83 -14.73
N PHE A 84 8.72 -4.72 -14.39
CA PHE A 84 8.32 -4.94 -13.00
C PHE A 84 9.47 -5.55 -12.18
N ARG A 85 9.74 -4.93 -11.02
CA ARG A 85 10.63 -5.44 -9.97
C ARG A 85 10.02 -5.19 -8.61
N THR A 86 10.25 -6.11 -7.67
CA THR A 86 9.95 -5.88 -6.26
C THR A 86 10.72 -4.67 -5.73
N SER A 87 10.19 -4.02 -4.71
CA SER A 87 10.90 -2.91 -4.06
C SER A 87 12.24 -3.41 -3.53
N PRO A 88 13.34 -2.64 -3.65
CA PRO A 88 14.62 -2.99 -3.04
C PRO A 88 14.56 -3.00 -1.51
N THR A 89 13.52 -2.40 -0.92
CA THR A 89 13.28 -2.37 0.52
C THR A 89 11.83 -2.77 0.81
N PRO A 90 11.45 -4.05 0.61
CA PRO A 90 10.07 -4.49 0.79
C PRO A 90 9.66 -4.45 2.26
N ILE A 91 8.40 -4.13 2.52
CA ILE A 91 7.79 -4.17 3.86
C ILE A 91 7.16 -5.54 4.05
N GLY A 92 7.84 -6.37 4.85
CA GLY A 92 7.43 -7.73 5.17
C GLY A 92 7.45 -8.67 3.96
N SER A 93 7.70 -9.94 4.23
CA SER A 93 7.47 -11.08 3.34
C SER A 93 6.30 -11.88 3.89
#